data_AF-A0A6J6MMI5-F1
#
_entry.id   AF-A0A6J6MMI5-F1
#
_cell.length_a   1.000
_cell.length_b   1.000
_cell.length_c   1.000
_cell.angle_alpha   90.00
_cell.angle_beta   90.00
_cell.angle_gamma   90.00
#
_symmetry.space_group_name_H-M   'P 1'
#
loop_
_entity.id
_entity.type
_entity.pdbx_description
1 polymer ?
#
loop_
_entity_poly.entity_id
_entity_poly.type
_entity_poly.pdbx_seq_one_letter_code
_entity_poly.pdbx_strand_id
1 'polypeptide(L)' 'MPVEELEKVAVSIFGNDRVFPVASLGAALDRAVEKAQRPLSDESVGVVVAGSVVTAGESRTYLRKKFHS' A
#
# COMPACT_ATOMS: atom_id res chain seq x y z
N MET A 1 9.04 -0.39 13.72
CA MET A 1 9.11 -1.85 13.57
C MET A 1 9.79 -2.13 12.24
N PRO A 2 10.81 -3.01 12.20
CA PRO A 2 11.43 -3.46 10.97
C PRO A 2 10.41 -4.12 10.02
N VAL A 3 10.66 -4.09 8.71
CA VAL A 3 9.70 -4.60 7.71
C VAL A 3 9.53 -6.11 7.82
N GLU A 4 10.59 -6.84 8.19
CA GLU A 4 10.59 -8.29 8.32
C GLU A 4 9.75 -8.77 9.50
N GLU A 5 9.68 -7.97 10.57
CA GLU A 5 8.83 -8.27 11.72
C GLU A 5 7.36 -8.04 11.39
N LEU A 6 7.06 -6.93 10.70
CA LEU A 6 5.70 -6.62 10.27
C LEU A 6 5.17 -7.65 9.26
N GLU A 7 6.03 -8.10 8.34
CA GLU A 7 5.70 -9.15 7.37
C GLU A 7 5.32 -10.44 8.06
N LYS A 8 6.10 -10.92 9.04
CA LYS A 8 5.79 -12.16 9.78
C LYS A 8 4.41 -12.10 10.44
N VAL A 9 4.06 -10.95 11.03
CA VAL A 9 2.74 -10.73 11.64
C VAL A 9 1.65 -10.70 10.58
N ALA A 10 1.88 -10.02 9.44
CA ALA A 10 0.90 -9.96 8.37
C ALA A 10 0.69 -11.34 7.71
N VAL A 11 1.75 -12.11 7.47
CA VAL A 11 1.68 -13.44 6.86
C VAL A 11 0.90 -14.41 7.76
N SER A 12 1.05 -14.33 9.08
CA SER A 12 0.28 -15.20 9.99
C SER A 12 -1.22 -14.93 9.97
N ILE A 13 -1.65 -13.72 9.61
CA ILE A 13 -3.06 -13.31 9.56
C ILE A 13 -3.65 -13.49 8.15
N PHE A 14 -2.95 -13.02 7.12
CA PHE A 14 -3.45 -12.96 5.75
C PHE A 14 -2.96 -14.11 4.87
N GLY A 15 -1.91 -14.83 5.27
CA GLY A 15 -1.24 -15.84 4.46
C GLY A 15 -0.20 -15.25 3.51
N ASN A 16 0.79 -16.06 3.15
CA ASN A 16 1.98 -15.64 2.40
C ASN A 16 1.64 -15.03 1.04
N ASP A 17 0.64 -15.56 0.35
CA ASP A 17 0.30 -15.15 -1.02
C ASP A 17 -0.37 -13.77 -1.10
N ARG A 18 -0.82 -13.22 0.04
CA ARG A 18 -1.55 -11.95 0.12
C ARG A 18 -0.72 -10.82 0.71
N VAL A 19 0.48 -11.10 1.20
CA VAL A 19 1.37 -10.11 1.83
C VAL A 19 2.54 -9.83 0.91
N PHE A 20 2.84 -8.54 0.73
CA PHE A 20 3.94 -8.10 -0.13
C PHE A 20 4.75 -7.05 0.62
N PRO A 21 5.88 -7.43 1.26
CA PRO A 21 6.74 -6.47 1.95
C PRO A 21 7.42 -5.55 0.93
N VAL A 22 7.57 -4.28 1.33
CA VAL A 22 8.21 -3.24 0.53
C VAL A 22 8.95 -2.32 1.47
N ALA A 23 10.20 -1.99 1.14
CA ALA A 23 11.10 -1.28 2.04
C ALA A 23 10.79 0.23 2.18
N SER A 24 10.00 0.81 1.26
CA SER A 24 9.67 2.24 1.30
C SER A 24 8.18 2.50 1.06
N LEU A 25 7.67 3.56 1.70
CA LEU A 25 6.27 3.95 1.59
C LEU A 25 5.88 4.33 0.15
N GLY A 26 6.74 5.06 -0.57
CA GLY A 26 6.49 5.42 -1.96
C GLY A 26 6.35 4.19 -2.88
N ALA A 27 7.25 3.22 -2.74
CA ALA A 27 7.17 1.97 -3.52
C ALA A 27 5.91 1.16 -3.16
N ALA A 28 5.48 1.19 -1.89
CA ALA A 28 4.26 0.57 -1.44
C ALA A 28 3.02 1.17 -2.11
N LEU A 29 2.94 2.51 -2.12
CA LEU A 29 1.83 3.24 -2.73
C LEU A 29 1.78 3.00 -4.24
N ASP A 30 2.93 3.01 -4.91
CA ASP A 30 3.01 2.82 -6.36
C ASP A 30 2.52 1.44 -6.78
N ARG A 31 3.01 0.40 -6.09
CA ARG A 31 2.55 -0.98 -6.28
C ARG A 31 1.06 -1.14 -5.97
N ALA A 32 0.55 -0.45 -4.95
CA ALA A 32 -0.86 -0.52 -4.58
C ALA A 32 -1.75 0.13 -5.66
N VAL A 33 -1.34 1.28 -6.21
CA VAL A 33 -2.05 1.93 -7.32
C VAL A 33 -2.02 1.05 -8.57
N GLU A 34 -0.86 0.48 -8.92
CA GLU A 34 -0.73 -0.43 -10.06
C GLU A 34 -1.65 -1.65 -9.92
N LYS A 35 -1.68 -2.27 -8.74
CA LYS A 35 -2.57 -3.41 -8.47
C LYS A 35 -4.05 -3.05 -8.48
N ALA A 36 -4.38 -1.79 -8.17
CA ALA A 36 -5.75 -1.30 -8.23
C ALA A 36 -6.22 -1.00 -9.66
N GLN A 37 -5.29 -0.80 -10.61
CA GLN A 37 -5.64 -0.61 -12.02
C GLN A 37 -6.06 -1.95 -12.65
N ARG A 38 -7.37 -2.14 -12.82
CA ARG A 38 -7.93 -3.27 -13.56
C ARG A 38 -8.62 -2.77 -14.84
N PRO A 39 -7.92 -2.75 -15.99
CA PRO A 39 -8.45 -2.15 -17.22
C PRO A 39 -9.62 -2.91 -17.86
N LEU A 40 -9.92 -4.13 -17.40
CA LEU A 40 -10.93 -5.03 -17.98
C LEU A 40 -12.11 -5.32 -17.03
N SER A 41 -12.21 -4.64 -15.89
CA SER A 41 -13.28 -4.86 -14.91
C SER A 41 -14.00 -3.55 -14.59
N ASP A 42 -15.33 -3.59 -14.57
CA ASP A 42 -16.18 -2.48 -14.10
C ASP A 42 -16.17 -2.34 -12.57
N GLU A 43 -15.48 -3.25 -11.85
CA GLU A 43 -15.31 -3.18 -10.40
C GLU A 43 -14.35 -2.05 -10.00
N SER A 44 -14.81 -1.16 -9.11
CA SER A 44 -13.96 -0.14 -8.50
C SER A 44 -13.05 -0.77 -7.44
N VAL A 45 -11.74 -0.70 -7.66
CA VAL A 45 -10.73 -1.13 -6.70
C VAL A 45 -10.14 0.09 -6.00
N GLY A 46 -10.10 0.06 -4.66
CA GLY A 46 -9.56 1.13 -3.83
C GLY A 46 -8.35 0.69 -3.02
N VAL A 47 -7.49 1.64 -2.68
CA VAL A 47 -6.33 1.44 -1.78
C VAL A 47 -6.63 2.11 -0.43
N VAL A 48 -6.49 1.36 0.67
CA VAL A 48 -6.61 1.89 2.03
C VAL A 48 -5.23 1.93 2.68
N VAL A 49 -4.84 3.11 3.17
CA VAL A 49 -3.57 3.30 3.89
C VAL A 49 -3.87 3.55 5.36
N ALA A 50 -3.38 2.67 6.24
CA ALA A 50 -3.64 2.71 7.67
C ALA A 50 -2.43 2.20 8.48
N GLY A 51 -2.53 2.25 9.81
CA GLY A 51 -1.53 1.74 10.75
C GLY A 51 -0.82 2.83 11.57
N SER A 52 -0.81 4.08 11.09
CA SER A 52 -0.28 5.23 11.85
C SER A 52 -0.72 6.57 11.24
N VAL A 53 -0.77 7.61 12.10
CA VAL A 53 -0.99 9.01 11.67
C VAL A 53 0.13 9.52 10.76
N VAL A 54 1.38 9.08 10.99
CA VAL A 54 2.54 9.48 10.18
C VAL A 54 2.39 8.92 8.76
N THR A 55 2.11 7.62 8.65
CA THR A 55 1.90 6.94 7.37
C THR A 55 0.76 7.57 6.57
N ALA A 56 -0.34 7.95 7.23
CA ALA A 56 -1.44 8.63 6.58
C ALA A 56 -1.03 10.03 6.05
N GLY A 57 -0.31 10.82 6.86
CA GLY A 57 0.15 12.16 6.48
C GLY A 57 1.16 12.16 5.32
N GLU A 58 2.14 11.27 5.38
CA GLU A 58 3.13 11.09 4.31
C GLU A 58 2.49 10.62 3.01
N SER A 59 1.57 9.66 3.09
CA SER A 59 0.86 9.13 1.91
C SER A 59 0.01 10.20 1.25
N ARG A 60 -0.72 11.01 2.02
CA ARG A 60 -1.48 12.15 1.50
C ARG A 60 -0.58 13.12 0.74
N THR A 61 0.58 13.44 1.32
CA THR A 61 1.53 14.38 0.72
C THR A 61 2.12 13.82 -0.58
N TYR A 62 2.50 12.54 -0.58
CA TYR A 62 3.02 11.85 -1.74
C TYR A 62 2.00 11.79 -2.89
N LEU A 63 0.79 11.29 -2.61
CA LEU A 63 -0.27 11.13 -3.61
C LEU A 63 -0.70 12.49 -4.19
N ARG A 64 -0.76 13.54 -3.36
CA ARG A 64 -1.07 14.89 -3.85
C ARG A 64 -0.01 15.39 -4.83
N LYS A 65 1.29 15.20 -4.53
CA LYS A 65 2.37 15.57 -5.47
C LYS A 65 2.32 14.76 -6.78
N LYS A 66 1.90 13.49 -6.71
CA LYS A 66 1.90 12.57 -7.85
C LYS A 66 0.72 12.79 -8.81
N PHE A 67 -0.47 13.13 -8.30
CA PHE A 67 -1.70 13.17 -9.09
C PHE A 67 -2.35 14.56 -9.21
N HIS A 68 -1.92 15.56 -8.44
CA HIS A 68 -2.27 16.96 -8.72
C HIS A 68 -1.07 17.63 -9.40
N SER A 69 -1.08 17.62 -10.74
CA SER A 69 -0.35 18.58 -11.57
C SER A 69 -1.19 19.83 -11.78
#